data_AF-A0A920RCK5-F1
#
_entry.id   AF-A0A920RCK5-F1
#
_cell.length_a   1.000
_cell.length_b   1.000
_cell.length_c   1.000
_cell.angle_alpha   90.00
_cell.angle_beta   90.00
_cell.angle_gamma   90.00
#
_symmetry.space_group_name_H-M   'P 1'
#
loop_
_entity.id
_entity.type
_entity.pdbx_description
1 polymer ?
#
loop_
_entity_poly.entity_id
_entity_poly.type
_entity_poly.pdbx_seq_one_letter_code
_entity_poly.pdbx_strand_id
1 'polypeptide(L)'
;MFGALAQIVPDRIPAAGEGGNTVVCLGGYRDDKSPFIIVDMICGAWGGRPNKDGIEGVTNPSQNLSNTPVETLESQHPVRVEEYALVPNTCGAGRWRGGLGLSRFPSCSFQRGRIAVTGRPNEVSALWFSRRD
;
A
#
# COMPACT_ATOMS: atom_id res chain seq x y z
N MET A 1 -10.69 -18.38 -2.16
CA MET A 1 -12.03 -18.29 -1.53
C MET A 1 -13.05 -17.59 -2.43
N PHE A 2 -12.91 -16.30 -2.75
CA PHE A 2 -13.88 -15.57 -3.61
C PHE A 2 -14.20 -16.28 -4.93
N GLY A 3 -13.19 -16.76 -5.66
CA GLY A 3 -13.41 -17.51 -6.91
C GLY A 3 -14.22 -18.80 -6.75
N ALA A 4 -14.13 -19.48 -5.61
CA ALA A 4 -14.93 -20.68 -5.34
C ALA A 4 -16.38 -20.33 -4.99
N LEU A 5 -16.60 -19.29 -4.17
CA LEU A 5 -17.95 -18.82 -3.83
C LEU A 5 -18.68 -18.22 -5.03
N ALA A 6 -17.95 -17.61 -5.97
CA ALA A 6 -18.51 -17.06 -7.21
C ALA A 6 -19.16 -18.14 -8.10
N GLN A 7 -18.76 -19.42 -7.97
CA GLN A 7 -19.42 -20.52 -8.70
C GLN A 7 -20.83 -20.83 -8.15
N ILE A 8 -21.10 -20.46 -6.90
CA ILE A 8 -22.36 -20.79 -6.20
C ILE A 8 -23.30 -19.57 -6.21
N VAL A 9 -22.77 -18.37 -5.97
CA VAL A 9 -23.56 -17.12 -5.86
C VAL A 9 -22.91 -15.98 -6.65
N PRO A 10 -22.83 -16.07 -8.00
CA PRO A 10 -22.07 -15.14 -8.83
C PRO A 10 -22.52 -13.67 -8.68
N ASP A 11 -23.82 -13.43 -8.49
CA ASP A 11 -24.39 -12.08 -8.41
C ASP A 11 -24.12 -11.36 -7.08
N ARG A 12 -23.47 -12.03 -6.12
CA ARG A 12 -23.20 -11.48 -4.77
C ARG A 12 -21.72 -11.40 -4.42
N ILE A 13 -20.86 -12.10 -5.15
CA ILE A 13 -19.45 -12.27 -4.80
C ILE A 13 -18.59 -11.34 -5.66
N PRO A 14 -17.82 -10.41 -5.06
CA PRO A 14 -16.87 -9.61 -5.82
C PRO A 14 -15.70 -10.48 -6.30
N ALA A 15 -15.01 -10.01 -7.34
CA ALA A 15 -13.73 -10.57 -7.73
C ALA A 15 -12.71 -10.43 -6.58
N ALA A 16 -11.69 -11.29 -6.56
CA ALA A 16 -10.63 -11.20 -5.58
C ALA A 16 -9.86 -9.88 -5.72
N GLY A 17 -9.62 -9.20 -4.60
CA GLY A 17 -8.80 -7.99 -4.53
C GLY A 17 -7.30 -8.28 -4.35
N GLU A 18 -6.57 -7.31 -3.81
CA GLU A 18 -5.11 -7.36 -3.61
C GLU A 18 -4.59 -8.50 -2.71
N GLY A 19 -5.46 -9.15 -1.93
CA GLY A 19 -5.07 -10.27 -1.06
C GLY A 19 -4.52 -9.86 0.31
N GLY A 20 -4.47 -8.57 0.61
CA GLY A 20 -4.08 -8.00 1.91
C GLY A 20 -3.31 -6.70 1.73
N ASN A 21 -3.34 -5.82 2.73
CA ASN A 21 -2.56 -4.58 2.67
C ASN A 21 -1.06 -4.89 2.61
N THR A 22 -0.30 -4.05 1.92
CA THR A 22 1.17 -4.13 1.94
C THR A 22 1.71 -3.44 3.19
N VAL A 23 2.55 -4.13 3.96
CA VAL A 23 3.17 -3.55 5.17
C VAL A 23 4.57 -3.08 4.84
N VAL A 24 4.87 -1.84 5.19
CA VAL A 24 6.17 -1.20 5.03
C VAL A 24 6.73 -0.93 6.42
N CYS A 25 7.85 -1.58 6.74
CA CYS A 25 8.56 -1.40 7.98
C CYS A 25 9.90 -0.70 7.72
N LEU A 26 10.10 0.47 8.30
CA LEU A 26 11.37 1.18 8.27
C LEU A 26 11.93 1.28 9.68
N GLY A 27 13.17 0.90 9.88
CA GLY A 27 13.85 1.01 11.17
C GLY A 27 15.20 1.69 11.00
N GLY A 28 15.55 2.61 11.88
CA GLY A 28 16.81 3.32 11.80
C GLY A 28 17.12 4.13 13.03
N TYR A 29 18.12 5.00 12.88
CA TYR A 29 18.51 5.97 13.89
C TYR A 29 18.34 7.37 13.32
N ARG A 30 17.84 8.30 14.14
CA ARG A 30 17.84 9.74 13.83
C ARG A 30 19.25 10.31 13.96
N ASP A 31 19.42 11.58 13.58
CA ASP A 31 20.72 12.28 13.66
C ASP A 31 21.25 12.37 15.10
N ASP A 32 20.36 12.44 16.09
CA ASP A 32 20.68 12.40 17.52
C ASP A 32 20.98 10.99 18.06
N LYS A 33 21.03 9.98 17.18
CA LYS A 33 21.22 8.55 17.47
C LYS A 33 20.07 7.90 18.26
N SER A 34 18.91 8.55 18.38
CA SER A 34 17.72 7.90 18.92
C SER A 34 17.16 6.89 17.90
N PRO A 35 16.72 5.70 18.35
CA PRO A 35 16.10 4.73 17.45
C PRO A 35 14.70 5.18 17.02
N PHE A 36 14.28 4.74 15.83
CA PHE A 36 12.90 4.85 15.38
C PHE A 36 12.47 3.60 14.62
N ILE A 37 11.16 3.35 14.65
CA ILE A 37 10.48 2.32 13.87
C ILE A 37 9.22 2.93 13.28
N ILE A 38 9.05 2.74 11.98
CA ILE A 38 7.84 3.04 11.23
C ILE A 38 7.26 1.70 10.81
N VAL A 39 6.00 1.48 11.14
CA VAL A 39 5.19 0.41 10.57
C VAL A 39 4.00 1.08 9.94
N ASP A 40 4.02 1.16 8.61
CA ASP A 40 2.92 1.72 7.85
C ASP A 40 2.30 0.63 6.97
N MET A 41 1.03 0.82 6.64
CA MET A 41 0.26 -0.10 5.83
C MET A 41 -0.31 0.63 4.63
N ILE A 42 0.13 0.23 3.45
CA ILE A 42 -0.42 0.72 2.20
C ILE A 42 -1.67 -0.09 1.92
N CYS A 43 -2.82 0.57 2.05
CA CYS A 43 -4.09 0.06 1.56
C CYS A 43 -3.97 -0.12 0.04
N GLY A 44 -4.58 -1.14 -0.55
CA GLY A 44 -4.70 -1.21 -2.00
C GLY A 44 -6.13 -1.14 -2.46
N ALA A 45 -6.59 -2.23 -3.09
CA ALA A 45 -7.78 -2.21 -3.92
C ALA A 45 -8.63 -3.49 -3.83
N TRP A 46 -9.92 -3.30 -4.02
CA TRP A 46 -10.88 -4.39 -4.15
C TRP A 46 -11.02 -4.84 -5.61
N GLY A 47 -11.40 -6.10 -5.81
CA GLY A 47 -11.79 -6.59 -7.13
C GLY A 47 -13.13 -5.99 -7.58
N GLY A 48 -13.43 -6.13 -8.88
CA GLY A 48 -14.71 -5.71 -9.46
C GLY A 48 -15.89 -6.33 -8.70
N ARG A 49 -16.90 -5.51 -8.38
CA ARG A 49 -18.10 -5.94 -7.67
C ARG A 49 -19.13 -6.46 -8.68
N PRO A 50 -20.16 -7.22 -8.25
CA PRO A 50 -21.15 -7.79 -9.17
C PRO A 50 -21.87 -6.76 -10.05
N ASN A 51 -22.00 -5.52 -9.57
CA ASN A 51 -22.76 -4.46 -10.22
C ASN A 51 -21.99 -3.14 -10.40
N LYS A 52 -20.71 -3.06 -10.02
CA LYS A 52 -19.91 -1.83 -10.02
C LYS A 52 -18.40 -2.15 -10.03
N ASP A 53 -17.58 -1.20 -10.46
CA ASP A 53 -16.12 -1.30 -10.36
C ASP A 53 -15.64 -1.51 -8.91
N GLY A 54 -14.44 -2.07 -8.77
CA GLY A 54 -13.72 -2.19 -7.51
C GLY A 54 -13.39 -0.83 -6.91
N ILE A 55 -13.07 -0.82 -5.62
CA ILE A 55 -12.79 0.40 -4.85
C ILE A 55 -11.27 0.53 -4.71
N GLU A 56 -10.75 1.72 -4.97
CA GLU A 56 -9.35 2.09 -4.81
C GLU A 56 -9.08 2.70 -3.43
N GLY A 57 -7.85 2.57 -2.94
CA GLY A 57 -7.39 3.25 -1.73
C GLY A 57 -8.08 2.80 -0.43
N VAL A 58 -8.59 1.57 -0.40
CA VAL A 58 -9.28 1.01 0.75
C VAL A 58 -8.60 -0.26 1.22
N THR A 59 -8.67 -0.48 2.53
CA THR A 59 -8.12 -1.70 3.11
C THR A 59 -8.86 -2.95 2.63
N ASN A 60 -8.18 -4.09 2.67
CA ASN A 60 -8.79 -5.40 2.44
C ASN A 60 -10.09 -5.58 3.27
N PRO A 61 -11.16 -6.20 2.74
CA PRO A 61 -12.43 -6.39 3.46
C PRO A 61 -12.33 -7.14 4.80
N SER A 62 -11.23 -7.86 5.05
CA SER A 62 -10.97 -8.54 6.32
C SER A 62 -10.35 -7.65 7.40
N GLN A 63 -10.05 -6.39 7.07
CA GLN A 63 -9.37 -5.43 7.95
C GLN A 63 -10.18 -4.14 8.06
N ASN A 64 -9.98 -3.39 9.15
CA ASN A 64 -10.51 -2.04 9.33
C ASN A 64 -9.35 -1.10 9.65
N LEU A 65 -8.85 -0.42 8.62
CA LEU A 65 -7.65 0.40 8.67
C LEU A 65 -7.89 1.67 7.86
N SER A 66 -7.43 2.80 8.40
CA SER A 66 -7.30 4.05 7.68
C SER A 66 -5.83 4.33 7.36
N ASN A 67 -5.59 5.10 6.30
CA ASN A 67 -4.23 5.49 5.94
C ASN A 67 -3.61 6.43 6.98
N THR A 68 -2.30 6.33 7.17
CA THR A 68 -1.53 7.30 7.96
C THR A 68 -1.34 8.58 7.14
N PRO A 69 -1.85 9.76 7.59
CA PRO A 69 -1.66 11.01 6.88
C PRO A 69 -0.18 11.30 6.63
N VAL A 70 0.15 11.83 5.44
CA VAL A 70 1.54 12.15 5.07
C VAL A 70 2.14 13.16 6.05
N GLU A 71 1.37 14.16 6.44
CA GLU A 71 1.79 15.21 7.37
C GLU A 71 2.14 14.63 8.76
N THR A 72 1.39 13.62 9.20
CA THR A 72 1.69 12.92 10.46
C THR A 72 2.94 12.06 10.34
N LEU A 73 3.09 11.37 9.21
CA LEU A 73 4.26 10.52 8.97
C LEU A 73 5.56 11.34 8.95
N GLU A 74 5.58 12.44 8.20
CA GLU A 74 6.75 13.33 8.05
C GLU A 74 7.05 14.14 9.31
N SER A 75 6.04 14.54 10.09
CA SER A 75 6.26 15.29 11.34
C SER A 75 6.86 14.44 12.46
N GLN A 76 6.58 13.13 12.47
CA GLN A 76 7.00 12.23 13.54
C GLN A 76 8.29 11.46 13.21
N HIS A 77 8.64 11.34 11.93
CA HIS A 77 9.71 10.46 11.47
C HIS A 77 10.60 11.14 10.43
N PRO A 78 11.89 10.74 10.31
CA PRO A 78 12.83 11.33 9.36
C PRO A 78 12.61 10.76 7.94
N VAL A 79 11.40 10.88 7.43
CA VAL A 79 10.98 10.45 6.10
C VAL A 79 10.22 11.57 5.41
N ARG A 80 10.25 11.57 4.08
CA ARG A 80 9.49 12.49 3.24
C ARG A 80 8.77 11.68 2.17
N VAL A 81 7.49 11.90 1.98
CA VAL A 81 6.69 11.20 0.97
C VAL A 81 6.73 12.04 -0.31
N GLU A 82 7.44 11.54 -1.32
CA GLU A 82 7.57 12.22 -2.61
C GLU A 82 6.35 11.96 -3.51
N GLU A 83 5.70 10.81 -3.35
CA GLU A 83 4.54 10.42 -4.14
C GLU A 83 3.51 9.72 -3.27
N TYR A 84 2.24 10.04 -3.52
CA TYR A 84 1.10 9.26 -3.08
C TYR A 84 0.00 9.32 -4.15
N ALA A 85 -0.10 8.30 -4.99
CA ALA A 85 -0.91 8.33 -6.20
C ALA A 85 -1.53 6.97 -6.54
N LEU A 86 -2.62 7.00 -7.32
CA LEU A 86 -3.15 5.81 -7.98
C LEU A 86 -2.28 5.48 -9.19
N VAL A 87 -1.90 4.21 -9.34
CA VAL A 87 -1.05 3.74 -10.45
C VAL A 87 -1.95 3.40 -11.64
N PRO A 88 -1.86 4.14 -12.77
CA PRO A 88 -2.70 3.89 -13.93
C PRO A 88 -2.53 2.49 -14.50
N ASN A 89 -3.59 1.94 -15.10
CA ASN A 89 -3.57 0.66 -15.83
C ASN A 89 -3.15 -0.57 -15.00
N THR A 90 -3.25 -0.51 -13.67
CA THR A 90 -2.95 -1.64 -12.77
C THR A 90 -4.19 -2.44 -12.37
N CYS A 91 -5.39 -1.95 -12.67
CA CYS A 91 -6.62 -2.64 -12.34
C CYS A 91 -6.81 -3.92 -13.18
N GLY A 92 -7.32 -4.97 -12.53
CA GLY A 92 -7.76 -6.17 -13.24
C GLY A 92 -8.92 -5.86 -14.20
N ALA A 93 -8.81 -6.32 -15.46
CA ALA A 93 -9.84 -6.13 -16.47
C ALA A 93 -11.09 -7.00 -16.20
N GLY A 94 -12.26 -6.51 -16.62
CA GLY A 94 -13.55 -7.22 -16.49
C GLY A 94 -14.71 -6.31 -16.89
N ARG A 95 -15.95 -6.85 -16.88
CA ARG A 95 -17.18 -6.04 -17.06
C ARG A 95 -17.22 -4.87 -16.07
N TRP A 96 -16.82 -5.17 -14.84
CA TRP A 96 -16.52 -4.21 -13.79
C TRP A 96 -15.04 -4.37 -13.46
N ARG A 97 -14.25 -3.32 -13.67
CA ARG A 97 -12.80 -3.38 -13.43
C ARG A 97 -12.50 -3.52 -11.94
N GLY A 98 -11.33 -4.05 -11.60
CA GLY A 98 -10.78 -3.92 -10.26
C GLY A 98 -10.44 -2.47 -9.91
N GLY A 99 -10.12 -2.22 -8.65
CA GLY A 99 -9.49 -0.97 -8.24
C GLY A 99 -8.04 -0.88 -8.73
N LEU A 100 -7.53 0.33 -8.85
CA LEU A 100 -6.14 0.63 -9.17
C LEU A 100 -5.24 0.40 -7.95
N GLY A 101 -4.01 -0.01 -8.20
CA GLY A 101 -2.96 -0.04 -7.19
C GLY A 101 -2.60 1.37 -6.71
N LEU A 102 -1.98 1.43 -5.54
CA LEU A 102 -1.46 2.66 -4.96
C LEU A 102 0.06 2.65 -5.00
N SER A 103 0.63 3.78 -5.39
CA SER A 103 2.05 4.08 -5.23
C SER A 103 2.21 5.06 -4.09
N ARG A 104 3.13 4.74 -3.17
CA ARG A 104 3.58 5.66 -2.13
C ARG A 104 5.10 5.56 -2.02
N PHE A 105 5.79 6.66 -2.27
CA PHE A 105 7.25 6.69 -2.38
C PHE A 105 7.85 7.54 -1.25
N PRO A 106 8.35 6.92 -0.16
CA PRO A 106 9.06 7.65 0.88
C PRO A 106 10.56 7.76 0.57
N SER A 107 11.10 8.98 0.53
CA SER A 107 12.53 9.24 0.64
C SER A 107 12.95 9.31 2.11
N CYS A 108 14.19 8.93 2.41
CA CYS A 108 14.74 8.87 3.77
C CYS A 108 16.09 9.59 3.79
N SER A 109 16.33 10.44 4.80
CA SER A 109 17.56 11.24 4.91
C SER A 109 18.52 10.79 6.02
N PHE A 110 18.31 9.65 6.66
CA PHE A 110 19.11 9.21 7.82
C PHE A 110 20.38 8.42 7.45
N GLN A 111 21.41 8.48 8.31
CA GLN A 111 22.74 7.88 8.06
C GLN A 111 22.77 6.33 8.06
N ARG A 112 21.96 5.65 8.87
CA ARG A 112 21.91 4.17 8.97
C ARG A 112 20.52 3.63 9.32
N GLY A 113 20.08 2.60 8.60
CA GLY A 113 18.83 1.90 8.88
C GLY A 113 18.59 0.71 7.96
N ARG A 114 17.47 0.02 8.20
CA ARG A 114 17.00 -1.17 7.48
C ARG A 114 15.57 -0.94 7.04
N ILE A 115 15.24 -1.50 5.89
CA ILE A 115 13.89 -1.45 5.32
C ILE A 115 13.45 -2.88 5.08
N ALA A 116 12.27 -3.21 5.57
CA ALA A 116 11.60 -4.47 5.28
C ALA A 116 10.23 -4.14 4.69
N VAL A 117 9.98 -4.64 3.49
CA VAL A 117 8.66 -4.55 2.86
C VAL A 117 8.11 -5.96 2.81
N THR A 118 6.92 -6.16 3.36
CA THR A 118 6.17 -7.41 3.24
C THR A 118 4.95 -7.15 2.36
N GLY A 119 5.03 -7.63 1.13
CA GLY A 119 4.04 -7.42 0.06
C GLY A 119 4.53 -8.06 -1.24
N ARG A 120 3.78 -7.94 -2.34
CA ARG A 120 4.25 -8.45 -3.64
C ARG A 120 5.36 -7.53 -4.19
N PRO A 121 6.46 -8.07 -4.75
CA PRO A 121 7.60 -7.26 -5.23
C PRO A 121 7.27 -6.17 -6.25
N ASN A 122 6.16 -6.31 -6.99
CA ASN A 122 5.78 -5.44 -8.09
C ASN A 122 4.77 -4.34 -7.71
N GLU A 123 4.36 -4.24 -6.44
CA GLU A 123 3.40 -3.24 -5.96
C GLU A 123 4.07 -2.07 -5.22
N VAL A 124 5.40 -2.11 -5.02
CA VAL A 124 6.18 -1.04 -4.39
C VAL A 124 7.36 -0.67 -5.29
N SER A 125 7.21 0.38 -6.08
CA SER A 125 8.26 0.91 -6.96
C SER A 125 9.28 1.72 -6.17
N ALA A 126 10.45 1.12 -5.95
CA ALA A 126 11.77 1.69 -5.61
C ALA A 126 11.88 2.64 -4.39
N LEU A 127 13.06 2.73 -3.79
CA LEU A 127 13.41 3.71 -2.76
C LEU A 127 14.74 4.31 -3.18
N TRP A 128 14.83 5.64 -3.28
CA TRP A 128 16.06 6.32 -3.69
C TRP A 128 16.78 6.87 -2.45
N PHE A 129 18.03 6.45 -2.25
CA PHE A 129 18.88 6.98 -1.17
C PHE A 129 19.74 8.12 -1.72
N SER A 130 19.47 9.35 -1.29
CA SER A 130 20.43 10.43 -1.44
C SER A 130 21.39 10.38 -0.25
N ARG A 131 22.63 9.93 -0.47
CA ARG A 131 23.72 10.26 0.45
C ARG A 131 23.96 11.76 0.33
N ARG A 132 23.76 12.51 1.40
CA ARG A 132 24.48 13.77 1.58
C ARG A 132 25.84 13.42 2.18
N ASP A 133 26.89 13.92 1.54
CA ASP A 133 28.30 13.64 1.80
C ASP A 133 28.72 13.74 3.27
#